data_AF-A0A2L0B0Q3-F1
#
_entry.id   AF-A0A2L0B0Q3-F1
#
_cell.length_a   1.000
_cell.length_b   1.000
_cell.length_c   1.000
_cell.angle_alpha   90.00
_cell.angle_beta   90.00
_cell.angle_gamma   90.00
#
_symmetry.space_group_name_H-M   'P 1'
#
loop_
_entity.id
_entity.type
_entity.pdbx_description
1 polymer ?
#
loop_
_entity_poly.entity_id
_entity_poly.type
_entity_poly.pdbx_seq_one_letter_code
_entity_poly.pdbx_strand_id
1 'polypeptide(L)'
;DTIPEPLRDRMEMIDMSGYVAEEKLAIAKQYLLPQAMIDSGLKEETIKVEDDALTTLIKNYCRESGVRNLQKHIEKVVRKVAYKVVKDESNFVQVGSDNLQEFVGKPVFTHDRMYDQTPPGVVMGLAWTAMGGSTLYIETTTRRLPSEKDGEGTLELTGH
;
A
#
# COMPACT_ATOMS: atom_id res chain seq x y z
N ASP A 1 6.25 21.14 -5.15
CA ASP A 1 7.25 22.23 -5.02
C ASP A 1 8.41 22.22 -6.00
N THR A 2 8.49 21.28 -6.96
CA THR A 2 9.59 21.23 -7.94
C THR A 2 9.27 21.90 -9.29
N ILE A 3 8.05 22.42 -9.48
CA ILE A 3 7.64 23.10 -10.72
C ILE A 3 8.12 24.56 -10.66
N PRO A 4 8.85 25.06 -11.68
CA PRO A 4 9.29 26.46 -11.72
C PRO A 4 8.12 27.44 -11.64
N GLU A 5 8.30 28.50 -10.85
CA GLU A 5 7.28 29.54 -10.62
C GLU A 5 6.70 30.14 -11.91
N PRO A 6 7.48 30.42 -12.98
CA PRO A 6 6.92 30.96 -14.23
C PRO A 6 5.94 30.02 -14.95
N LEU A 7 6.07 28.71 -14.75
CA LEU A 7 5.13 27.73 -15.31
C LEU A 7 3.93 27.56 -14.40
N ARG A 8 4.16 27.54 -13.08
CA ARG A 8 3.10 27.40 -12.07
C ARG A 8 2.09 28.54 -12.16
N ASP A 9 2.54 29.77 -12.38
CA ASP A 9 1.67 30.95 -12.53
C ASP A 9 0.77 30.89 -13.79
N ARG A 10 1.13 30.06 -14.77
CA ARG A 10 0.39 29.88 -16.02
C ARG A 10 -0.46 28.61 -16.05
N MET A 11 -0.49 27.85 -14.97
CA MET A 11 -1.22 26.59 -14.86
C MET A 11 -2.32 26.70 -13.81
N GLU A 12 -3.49 26.15 -14.13
CA GLU A 12 -4.49 25.86 -13.10
C GLU A 12 -4.09 24.59 -12.38
N MET A 13 -3.91 24.68 -11.06
CA MET A 13 -3.53 23.55 -10.22
C MET A 13 -4.80 22.83 -9.77
N ILE A 14 -4.97 21.58 -10.23
CA ILE A 14 -6.05 20.69 -9.78
C ILE A 14 -5.40 19.57 -8.96
N ASP A 15 -5.68 19.57 -7.66
CA ASP A 15 -5.15 18.55 -6.75
C ASP A 15 -6.04 17.30 -6.77
N MET A 16 -5.43 16.16 -7.08
CA MET A 16 -6.10 14.85 -7.03
C MET A 16 -5.70 14.14 -5.75
N SER A 17 -6.65 13.94 -4.84
CA SER A 17 -6.42 13.18 -3.62
C SER A 17 -6.28 11.68 -3.89
N GLY A 18 -5.63 10.98 -2.96
CA GLY A 18 -5.61 9.52 -2.95
C GLY A 18 -7.00 8.93 -2.67
N TYR A 19 -7.09 7.60 -2.77
CA TYR A 19 -8.32 6.86 -2.57
C TYR A 19 -8.38 6.20 -1.19
N VAL A 20 -9.56 6.18 -0.57
CA VAL A 20 -9.81 5.36 0.62
C VAL A 20 -9.98 3.89 0.26
N ALA A 21 -9.89 2.99 1.24
CA ALA A 21 -9.94 1.54 0.98
C ALA A 21 -11.21 1.09 0.23
N GLU A 22 -12.36 1.70 0.54
CA GLU A 22 -13.64 1.41 -0.11
C GLU A 22 -13.65 1.88 -1.58
N GLU A 23 -13.10 3.05 -1.87
CA GLU A 23 -12.95 3.56 -3.23
C GLU A 23 -12.00 2.67 -4.04
N LYS A 24 -10.89 2.22 -3.44
CA LYS A 24 -9.97 1.28 -4.10
C LYS A 24 -10.64 -0.05 -4.42
N LEU A 25 -11.49 -0.55 -3.52
CA LEU A 25 -12.26 -1.76 -3.76
C LEU A 25 -13.24 -1.57 -4.94
N ALA A 26 -13.94 -0.43 -5.00
CA ALA A 26 -14.83 -0.11 -6.10
C ALA A 26 -14.06 0.01 -7.43
N ILE A 27 -12.93 0.72 -7.44
CA ILE A 27 -12.06 0.86 -8.63
C ILE A 27 -11.53 -0.49 -9.10
N ALA A 28 -11.11 -1.35 -8.16
CA ALA A 28 -10.61 -2.68 -8.46
C ALA A 28 -11.66 -3.54 -9.17
N LYS A 29 -12.90 -3.52 -8.70
CA LYS A 29 -14.01 -4.30 -9.28
C LYS A 29 -14.47 -3.76 -10.62
N GLN A 30 -14.66 -2.45 -10.72
CA GLN A 30 -15.26 -1.83 -11.90
C GLN A 30 -14.28 -1.71 -13.07
N TYR A 31 -12.98 -1.55 -12.77
CA TYR A 31 -11.99 -1.21 -13.80
C TYR A 31 -10.78 -2.14 -13.81
N LEU A 32 -10.09 -2.34 -12.68
CA LEU A 32 -8.79 -3.02 -12.71
C LEU A 32 -8.90 -4.52 -13.00
N LEU A 33 -9.85 -5.22 -12.37
CA LEU A 33 -10.05 -6.65 -12.56
C LEU A 33 -10.56 -6.96 -13.97
N PRO A 34 -11.61 -6.29 -14.51
CA PRO A 34 -12.03 -6.48 -15.88
C PRO A 34 -10.92 -6.21 -16.88
N GLN A 35 -10.16 -5.12 -16.70
CA GLN A 35 -9.04 -4.79 -17.59
C GLN A 35 -7.96 -5.86 -17.57
N ALA A 36 -7.54 -6.31 -16.38
CA ALA A 36 -6.52 -7.35 -16.26
C ALA A 36 -6.96 -8.68 -16.89
N MET A 37 -8.25 -9.03 -16.76
CA MET A 37 -8.84 -10.22 -17.39
C MET A 37 -8.82 -10.13 -18.91
N ILE A 38 -9.21 -8.97 -19.46
CA ILE A 38 -9.15 -8.70 -20.91
C ILE A 38 -7.71 -8.84 -21.41
N ASP A 39 -6.76 -8.20 -20.72
CA ASP A 39 -5.34 -8.22 -21.11
C ASP A 39 -4.73 -9.63 -21.07
N SER A 40 -5.25 -10.50 -20.20
CA SER A 40 -4.81 -11.89 -20.06
C SER A 40 -5.66 -12.89 -20.85
N GLY A 41 -6.69 -12.43 -21.57
CA GLY A 41 -7.60 -13.27 -22.34
C GLY A 41 -8.48 -14.21 -21.50
N LEU A 42 -8.74 -13.89 -20.24
CA LEU A 42 -9.61 -14.68 -19.37
C LEU A 42 -11.08 -14.27 -19.50
N LYS A 43 -11.97 -15.24 -19.37
CA LYS A 43 -13.43 -15.03 -19.35
C LYS A 43 -13.93 -15.01 -17.90
N GLU A 44 -15.07 -14.38 -17.66
CA GLU A 44 -15.71 -14.38 -16.33
C GLU A 44 -16.05 -15.80 -15.83
N GLU A 45 -16.24 -16.73 -16.75
CA GLU A 45 -16.52 -18.14 -16.44
C GLU A 45 -15.31 -18.90 -15.89
N THR A 46 -14.08 -18.39 -16.06
CA THR A 46 -12.85 -19.10 -15.65
C THR A 46 -12.26 -18.59 -14.35
N ILE A 47 -12.58 -17.36 -13.95
CA ILE A 47 -12.04 -16.74 -12.73
C ILE A 47 -13.12 -15.95 -11.99
N LYS A 48 -13.20 -16.16 -10.67
CA LYS A 48 -13.98 -15.30 -9.77
C LYS A 48 -13.09 -14.84 -8.63
N VAL A 49 -12.86 -13.53 -8.54
CA VAL A 49 -12.13 -12.92 -7.42
C VAL A 49 -13.14 -12.35 -6.45
N GLU A 50 -13.08 -12.79 -5.20
CA GLU A 50 -13.99 -12.34 -4.15
C GLU A 50 -13.56 -11.00 -3.53
N ASP A 51 -14.54 -10.30 -2.95
CA ASP A 51 -14.36 -9.00 -2.33
C ASP A 51 -13.38 -9.03 -1.16
N ASP A 52 -13.36 -10.13 -0.42
CA ASP A 52 -12.47 -10.37 0.71
C ASP A 52 -11.01 -10.49 0.24
N ALA A 53 -10.77 -11.12 -0.91
CA ALA A 53 -9.45 -11.24 -1.54
C ALA A 53 -8.94 -9.85 -1.96
N LEU A 54 -9.79 -9.05 -2.61
CA LEU A 54 -9.45 -7.66 -2.97
C LEU A 54 -9.19 -6.79 -1.74
N THR A 55 -10.03 -6.94 -0.70
CA THR A 55 -9.84 -6.24 0.58
C THR A 55 -8.52 -6.63 1.23
N THR A 56 -8.17 -7.91 1.20
CA THR A 56 -6.91 -8.44 1.73
C THR A 56 -5.71 -7.95 0.93
N LEU A 57 -5.82 -7.85 -0.41
CA LEU A 57 -4.80 -7.24 -1.27
C LEU A 57 -4.55 -5.78 -0.91
N ILE A 58 -5.63 -5.00 -0.75
CA ILE A 58 -5.54 -3.59 -0.39
C ILE A 58 -4.84 -3.41 0.96
N LYS A 59 -5.21 -4.18 1.98
CA LYS A 59 -4.65 -4.02 3.33
C LYS A 59 -3.23 -4.56 3.48
N ASN A 60 -2.98 -5.77 2.99
CA ASN A 60 -1.78 -6.53 3.36
C ASN A 60 -0.66 -6.48 2.32
N TYR A 61 -0.96 -5.99 1.10
CA TYR A 61 0.00 -5.98 -0.01
C TYR A 61 0.21 -4.57 -0.60
N CYS A 62 -0.68 -3.62 -0.32
CA CYS A 62 -0.64 -2.28 -0.93
C CYS A 62 -0.58 -1.16 0.13
N ARG A 63 0.56 -0.46 0.25
CA ARG A 63 0.68 0.79 1.05
C ARG A 63 1.02 1.97 0.16
N GLU A 64 0.01 2.50 -0.48
CA GLU A 64 0.09 3.71 -1.31
C GLU A 64 -1.23 4.47 -1.25
N SER A 65 -1.25 5.72 -1.70
CA SER A 65 -2.46 6.53 -1.84
C SER A 65 -3.26 6.19 -3.10
N GLY A 66 -2.58 5.76 -4.17
CA GLY A 66 -3.17 5.33 -5.45
C GLY A 66 -3.56 3.84 -5.52
N VAL A 67 -3.66 3.33 -6.76
CA VAL A 67 -4.03 1.93 -7.06
C VAL A 67 -3.03 1.20 -7.96
N ARG A 68 -1.82 1.73 -8.14
CA ARG A 68 -0.80 1.18 -9.03
C ARG A 68 -0.27 -0.17 -8.55
N ASN A 69 0.05 -0.31 -7.26
CA ASN A 69 0.45 -1.58 -6.67
C ASN A 69 -0.72 -2.56 -6.62
N LEU A 70 -1.93 -2.06 -6.34
CA LEU A 70 -3.14 -2.88 -6.39
C LEU A 70 -3.35 -3.49 -7.77
N GLN A 71 -3.24 -2.68 -8.83
CA GLN A 71 -3.30 -3.12 -10.21
C GLN A 71 -2.25 -4.22 -10.50
N LYS A 72 -0.98 -3.99 -10.15
CA LYS A 72 0.08 -4.99 -10.35
C LYS A 72 -0.21 -6.32 -9.65
N HIS A 73 -0.76 -6.28 -8.45
CA HIS A 73 -1.13 -7.48 -7.72
C HIS A 73 -2.30 -8.22 -8.37
N ILE A 74 -3.34 -7.49 -8.82
CA ILE A 74 -4.46 -8.07 -9.56
C ILE A 74 -3.96 -8.73 -10.85
N GLU A 75 -3.15 -8.03 -11.65
CA GLU A 75 -2.54 -8.58 -12.87
C GLU A 75 -1.71 -9.85 -12.59
N LYS A 76 -0.98 -9.88 -11.47
CA LYS A 76 -0.21 -11.06 -11.06
C LYS A 76 -1.12 -12.24 -10.72
N VAL A 77 -2.24 -12.02 -10.04
CA VAL A 77 -3.24 -13.05 -9.73
C VAL A 77 -3.82 -13.59 -11.03
N VAL A 78 -4.35 -12.71 -11.88
CA VAL A 78 -4.97 -13.07 -13.16
C VAL A 78 -4.01 -13.84 -14.06
N ARG A 79 -2.75 -13.40 -14.17
CA ARG A 79 -1.71 -14.09 -14.97
C ARG A 79 -1.42 -15.49 -14.44
N LYS A 80 -1.39 -15.69 -13.13
CA LYS A 80 -1.21 -17.03 -12.53
C LYS A 80 -2.42 -17.92 -12.74
N VAL A 81 -3.63 -17.38 -12.69
CA VAL A 81 -4.85 -18.14 -13.02
C VAL A 81 -4.82 -18.56 -14.48
N ALA A 82 -4.48 -17.65 -15.40
CA ALA A 82 -4.32 -17.99 -16.82
C ALA A 82 -3.32 -19.12 -17.04
N TYR A 83 -2.19 -19.10 -16.33
CA TYR A 83 -1.22 -20.19 -16.36
C TYR A 83 -1.79 -21.54 -15.89
N LYS A 84 -2.56 -21.56 -14.78
CA LYS A 84 -3.22 -22.78 -14.28
C LYS A 84 -4.25 -23.34 -15.28
N VAL A 85 -5.01 -22.46 -15.93
CA VAL A 85 -6.01 -22.84 -16.95
C VAL A 85 -5.32 -23.45 -18.18
N VAL A 86 -4.24 -22.83 -18.69
CA VAL A 86 -3.50 -23.36 -19.85
C VAL A 86 -2.84 -24.71 -19.58
N LYS A 87 -2.53 -25.01 -18.31
CA LYS A 87 -1.96 -26.28 -17.89
C LYS A 87 -3.03 -27.37 -17.64
N ASP A 88 -4.30 -27.08 -17.92
CA ASP A 88 -5.46 -27.94 -17.65
C ASP A 88 -5.57 -28.38 -16.18
N GLU A 89 -5.03 -27.60 -15.24
CA GLU A 89 -5.10 -27.91 -13.80
C GLU A 89 -6.48 -27.59 -13.21
N SER A 90 -7.21 -26.65 -13.81
CA SER A 90 -8.51 -26.20 -13.32
C SER A 90 -9.28 -25.41 -14.39
N ASN A 91 -10.56 -25.75 -14.61
CA ASN A 91 -11.44 -25.04 -15.54
C ASN A 91 -12.00 -23.73 -14.94
N PHE A 92 -12.09 -23.66 -13.60
CA PHE A 92 -12.58 -22.50 -12.86
C PHE A 92 -11.72 -22.30 -11.62
N VAL A 93 -11.34 -21.04 -11.35
CA VAL A 93 -10.56 -20.67 -10.16
C VAL A 93 -11.30 -19.59 -9.39
N GLN A 94 -11.70 -19.92 -8.17
CA GLN A 94 -12.20 -18.96 -7.19
C GLN A 94 -11.04 -18.47 -6.33
N VAL A 95 -10.82 -17.15 -6.30
CA VAL A 95 -9.76 -16.51 -5.51
C VAL A 95 -10.41 -15.81 -4.32
N GLY A 96 -10.23 -16.39 -3.14
CA GLY A 96 -10.66 -15.86 -1.85
C GLY A 96 -9.47 -15.39 -1.00
N SER A 97 -9.73 -14.91 0.21
CA SER A 97 -8.67 -14.49 1.15
C SER A 97 -7.76 -15.64 1.61
N ASP A 98 -8.28 -16.87 1.63
CA ASP A 98 -7.63 -18.11 2.07
C ASP A 98 -6.54 -18.61 1.10
N ASN A 99 -6.81 -18.55 -0.21
CA ASN A 99 -5.88 -19.03 -1.24
C ASN A 99 -5.07 -17.92 -1.92
N LEU A 100 -5.32 -16.65 -1.58
CA LEU A 100 -4.64 -15.47 -2.14
C LEU A 100 -3.11 -15.59 -2.09
N GLN A 101 -2.59 -16.17 -1.00
CA GLN A 101 -1.16 -16.34 -0.75
C GLN A 101 -0.46 -17.20 -1.82
N GLU A 102 -1.15 -18.17 -2.42
CA GLU A 102 -0.61 -19.00 -3.51
C GLU A 102 -0.30 -18.16 -4.75
N PHE A 103 -1.10 -17.11 -4.97
CA PHE A 103 -0.99 -16.25 -6.14
C PHE A 103 0.03 -15.13 -5.92
N VAL A 104 -0.13 -14.34 -4.86
CA VAL A 104 0.71 -13.15 -4.65
C VAL A 104 1.95 -13.37 -3.79
N GLY A 105 1.98 -14.44 -2.99
CA GLY A 105 3.02 -14.71 -1.99
C GLY A 105 2.58 -14.32 -0.58
N LYS A 106 3.51 -14.35 0.38
CA LYS A 106 3.21 -13.96 1.78
C LYS A 106 2.82 -12.47 1.87
N PRO A 107 1.94 -12.09 2.81
CA PRO A 107 1.65 -10.69 3.14
C PRO A 107 2.93 -9.86 3.32
N VAL A 108 2.98 -8.68 2.68
CA VAL A 108 4.11 -7.76 2.79
C VAL A 108 3.96 -6.87 4.03
N PHE A 109 2.73 -6.50 4.35
CA PHE A 109 2.38 -5.67 5.49
C PHE A 109 1.48 -6.47 6.43
N THR A 110 1.93 -6.69 7.66
CA THR A 110 1.21 -7.49 8.65
C THR A 110 0.62 -6.67 9.80
N HIS A 111 1.19 -5.48 10.07
CA HIS A 111 0.77 -4.62 11.17
C HIS A 111 0.55 -3.19 10.69
N ASP A 112 -0.63 -2.62 10.96
CA ASP A 112 -0.95 -1.23 10.64
C ASP A 112 -0.08 -0.23 11.41
N ARG A 113 0.38 -0.60 12.60
CA ARG A 113 1.22 0.23 13.46
C ARG A 113 2.53 -0.49 13.78
N MET A 114 3.59 0.29 13.95
CA MET A 114 4.88 -0.20 14.43
C MET A 114 4.84 -0.50 15.93
N TYR A 115 4.11 0.32 16.69
CA TYR A 115 3.90 0.16 18.12
C TYR A 115 2.41 0.03 18.44
N ASP A 116 2.00 -1.01 19.18
CA ASP A 116 0.62 -1.15 19.66
C ASP A 116 0.30 -0.07 20.72
N GLN A 117 1.23 0.14 21.64
CA GLN A 117 1.26 1.26 22.57
C GLN A 117 2.63 1.94 22.47
N THR A 118 2.64 3.25 22.27
CA THR A 118 3.89 4.01 22.14
C THR A 118 4.64 4.04 23.47
N PRO A 119 5.91 3.59 23.51
CA PRO A 119 6.72 3.70 24.72
C PRO A 119 7.04 5.18 25.03
N PRO A 120 7.44 5.51 26.28
CA PRO A 120 7.89 6.85 26.62
C PRO A 120 9.01 7.33 25.68
N GLY A 121 8.87 8.55 25.15
CA GLY A 121 9.81 9.12 24.19
C GLY A 121 9.44 8.90 22.73
N VAL A 122 8.38 8.14 22.43
CA VAL A 122 7.89 7.90 21.05
C VAL A 122 6.48 8.45 20.88
N VAL A 123 6.24 9.17 19.77
CA VAL A 123 4.90 9.65 19.41
C VAL A 123 4.62 9.43 17.93
N MET A 124 3.35 9.16 17.59
CA MET A 124 2.90 9.06 16.20
C MET A 124 2.51 10.44 15.68
N GLY A 125 3.10 10.84 14.55
CA GLY A 125 2.79 12.06 13.81
C GLY A 125 2.22 11.76 12.43
N LEU A 126 1.46 12.72 11.89
CA LEU A 126 1.01 12.71 10.50
C LEU A 126 1.94 13.58 9.66
N ALA A 127 2.38 13.07 8.52
CA ALA A 127 3.26 13.76 7.60
C ALA A 127 2.64 13.82 6.21
N TRP A 128 2.81 14.95 5.53
CA TRP A 128 2.52 15.07 4.10
C TRP A 128 3.80 14.79 3.31
N THR A 129 3.80 13.73 2.52
CA THR A 129 4.95 13.33 1.70
C THR A 129 4.66 13.50 0.21
N ALA A 130 5.67 13.40 -0.64
CA ALA A 130 5.50 13.40 -2.10
C ALA A 130 4.60 12.26 -2.61
N MET A 131 4.43 11.18 -1.84
CA MET A 131 3.55 10.05 -2.17
C MET A 131 2.15 10.16 -1.53
N GLY A 132 1.87 11.28 -0.84
CA GLY A 132 0.64 11.54 -0.10
C GLY A 132 0.83 11.51 1.42
N GLY A 133 -0.27 11.44 2.16
CA GLY A 133 -0.26 11.38 3.62
C GLY A 133 0.39 10.08 4.14
N SER A 134 1.23 10.20 5.17
CA SER A 134 1.89 9.09 5.84
C SER A 134 1.88 9.27 7.36
N THR A 135 1.98 8.15 8.09
CA THR A 135 2.21 8.17 9.55
C THR A 135 3.69 7.98 9.80
N LEU A 136 4.29 8.82 10.63
CA LEU A 136 5.69 8.73 11.06
C LEU A 136 5.73 8.59 12.59
N TYR A 137 6.78 7.95 13.08
CA TYR A 137 7.09 7.93 14.51
C TYR A 137 8.25 8.88 14.78
N ILE A 138 8.06 9.81 15.70
CA ILE A 138 9.11 10.68 16.22
C ILE A 138 9.59 10.04 17.52
N GLU A 139 10.88 9.74 17.57
CA GLU A 139 11.52 9.05 18.69
C GLU A 139 12.55 9.96 19.37
N THR A 140 12.63 9.85 20.69
CA THR A 140 13.61 10.55 21.52
C THR A 140 14.21 9.56 22.50
N THR A 141 15.52 9.67 22.72
CA THR A 141 16.23 8.82 23.67
C THR A 141 17.24 9.64 24.46
N THR A 142 17.44 9.28 25.73
CA THR A 142 18.43 9.92 26.58
C THR A 142 19.81 9.38 26.23
N ARG A 143 20.70 10.25 25.73
CA ARG A 143 22.06 9.86 25.34
C ARG A 143 23.03 9.77 26.52
N ARG A 144 22.84 10.60 27.56
CA ARG A 144 23.78 10.66 28.69
C ARG A 144 23.71 9.40 29.55
N LEU A 145 24.88 8.88 29.89
CA LEU A 145 25.01 7.84 30.92
C LEU A 145 24.87 8.48 32.31
N PRO A 146 24.27 7.79 33.30
CA PRO A 146 24.09 8.33 34.66
C PRO A 146 25.39 8.73 35.39
N SER A 147 26.54 8.33 34.87
CA SER A 147 27.88 8.56 35.44
C SER A 147 28.57 9.84 34.97
N GLU A 148 27.98 10.60 34.04
CA GLU A 148 28.55 11.85 33.54
C GLU A 148 28.17 13.04 34.46
N LYS A 149 29.14 13.94 34.73
CA LYS A 149 28.93 15.14 35.56
C LYS A 149 27.88 16.07 34.94
N ASP A 150 27.16 16.80 35.81
CA ASP A 150 26.22 17.83 35.40
C ASP A 150 26.89 18.87 34.48
N GLY A 151 26.41 18.93 33.24
CA GLY A 151 26.77 19.91 32.22
C GLY A 151 25.53 20.37 31.46
N GLU A 152 25.65 21.41 30.64
CA GLU A 152 24.54 21.96 29.86
C GLU A 152 23.86 20.89 28.99
N GLY A 153 22.53 20.88 28.94
CA GLY A 153 21.76 19.92 28.14
C GLY A 153 21.99 20.13 26.64
N THR A 154 22.24 19.04 25.92
CA THR A 154 22.44 19.05 24.46
C THR A 154 21.32 18.27 23.76
N LEU A 155 20.91 18.71 22.57
CA LEU A 155 19.95 18.02 21.72
C LEU A 155 20.60 17.71 20.37
N GLU A 156 20.54 16.45 19.96
CA GLU A 156 20.96 16.01 18.64
C GLU A 156 19.74 15.49 17.88
N LEU A 157 19.56 15.99 16.67
CA LEU A 157 18.46 15.62 15.79
C LEU A 157 19.00 14.73 14.66
N THR A 158 18.30 13.64 14.39
CA THR A 158 18.59 12.71 13.30
C THR A 158 17.38 12.57 12.38
N GLY A 159 17.60 12.28 11.11
CA GLY A 159 16.56 12.35 10.07
C GLY A 159 16.69 13.63 9.24
N HIS A 160 16.06 13.63 8.06
CA HIS A 160 16.03 14.77 7.14
C HIS A 160 14.66 15.45 7.17
#